data_AF-A0A2M9YCE9-F1
#
_entry.id   AF-A0A2M9YCE9-F1
#
_cell.length_a   1.000
_cell.length_b   1.000
_cell.length_c   1.000
_cell.angle_alpha   90.00
_cell.angle_beta   90.00
_cell.angle_gamma   90.00
#
_symmetry.space_group_name_H-M   'P 1'
#
loop_
_entity.id
_entity.type
_entity.pdbx_description
1 polymer ?
#
loop_
_entity_poly.entity_id
_entity_poly.type
_entity_poly.pdbx_seq_one_letter_code
_entity_poly.pdbx_strand_id
1 'polypeptide(L)'
;MRSSIYKRLFLKSRFLLLFLLLPFSNLRSENSYLDFIYVDANTGQSSGGHSALRFDDTVIHFQYYPDEIFRVVRESYERFSYSYNTYSNRTSKIARITIPEKDLDKIRTGFEKLALIQFKHIKNLESIRSDVQFLKEIHRPEKNIKIRTFGYFKKEEGANLSSLKEELNSALGKGWLGKIRTQIKKELNSASTEGKFATFSEAPAVQNGNYPFYKEGISSWFLPRLEKLSVLEILDLGYSLDPETIFISSGASLSEEEKVKLISLSDSLKSSIIELIKEKNSNWGHSVLVNLARFLVLEKSIEEGKLYFLVTFPESISQITPTTWSKDKKGVEASSDLLLEASKTFREERIRSENLTEENYLAWEDLENRDWELRTGLSRGISIRNTFDRLSPDLSGNFVFSFPTPESEIISEYLTRSEKEEFTYYDNLKQFYTFKLITKNCTSEIFDSLEIILNEKEYEVVLGKRIDPHSSLTFIPFIAYDSITEKWNVKEETIELSHRKLALEKLYESNSKWKTYLKESNVFSSSIYRANPDDSSFVFFTDDVILLRPVYGIVNLGWGIGNFALGIFTSPFDKGKRITNGMNSVFFSLPELVFFNIRKGTFPNAKPNRSERKLEFQK
;
A
#
# COMPACT_ATOMS: atom_id res chain seq x y z
N MET A 1 13.66 32.65 86.95
CA MET A 1 12.79 33.72 87.51
C MET A 1 13.07 35.01 86.76
N ARG A 2 12.00 35.75 86.40
CA ARG A 2 11.89 36.98 85.55
C ARG A 2 11.95 36.70 84.04
N SER A 3 10.79 36.57 83.37
CA SER A 3 9.91 37.63 82.82
C SER A 3 10.38 38.02 81.40
N SER A 4 9.82 37.43 80.34
CA SER A 4 8.66 37.95 79.56
C SER A 4 9.01 39.20 78.76
N ILE A 5 8.95 39.12 77.40
CA ILE A 5 8.20 40.01 76.51
C ILE A 5 8.58 39.84 74.99
N TYR A 6 7.52 39.78 74.16
CA TYR A 6 7.35 40.06 72.71
C TYR A 6 7.70 39.05 71.57
N LYS A 7 6.63 38.35 71.14
CA LYS A 7 5.95 38.41 69.82
C LYS A 7 6.71 38.10 68.50
N ARG A 8 6.09 37.13 67.80
CA ARG A 8 5.88 36.99 66.33
C ARG A 8 7.10 36.62 65.47
N LEU A 9 7.17 35.35 65.07
CA LEU A 9 6.69 34.87 63.76
C LEU A 9 6.87 33.33 63.71
N PHE A 10 5.77 32.62 64.00
CA PHE A 10 5.63 31.19 63.72
C PHE A 10 4.77 31.05 62.45
N LEU A 11 4.93 29.92 61.76
CA LEU A 11 4.32 29.52 60.48
C LEU A 11 5.06 29.95 59.20
N LYS A 12 6.13 29.22 58.86
CA LYS A 12 6.35 28.71 57.49
C LYS A 12 7.23 27.45 57.54
N SER A 13 6.69 26.34 58.06
CA SER A 13 7.21 25.01 57.75
C SER A 13 6.20 23.96 58.22
N ARG A 14 5.35 23.51 57.29
CA ARG A 14 4.46 22.32 57.31
C ARG A 14 3.27 22.56 56.38
N PHE A 15 3.52 22.57 55.08
CA PHE A 15 2.48 22.35 54.06
C PHE A 15 3.14 21.74 52.80
N LEU A 16 3.94 20.70 53.02
CA LEU A 16 4.56 19.95 51.93
C LEU A 16 4.54 18.46 52.25
N LEU A 17 3.36 17.94 52.60
CA LEU A 17 3.14 16.49 52.72
C LEU A 17 1.64 16.13 52.77
N LEU A 18 0.85 16.74 51.87
CA LEU A 18 -0.55 16.35 51.65
C LEU A 18 -0.95 16.47 50.17
N PHE A 19 -0.07 16.03 49.26
CA PHE A 19 -0.34 15.92 47.82
C PHE A 19 0.03 14.54 47.25
N LEU A 20 0.21 13.53 48.11
CA LEU A 20 0.61 12.16 47.74
C LEU A 20 -0.51 11.11 47.91
N LEU A 21 -1.78 11.53 48.04
CA LEU A 21 -2.94 10.62 48.17
C LEU A 21 -4.17 11.14 47.44
N LEU A 22 -4.03 11.56 46.18
CA LEU A 22 -5.15 11.56 45.24
C LEU A 22 -4.80 10.54 44.16
N PRO A 23 -5.59 9.47 43.97
CA PRO A 23 -5.41 8.63 42.81
C PRO A 23 -5.67 9.53 41.60
N PHE A 24 -4.72 9.57 40.67
CA PHE A 24 -4.98 10.04 39.32
C PHE A 24 -5.94 9.06 38.65
N SER A 25 -7.21 9.11 39.03
CA SER A 25 -8.32 8.59 38.23
C SER A 25 -8.98 9.78 37.56
N ASN A 26 -8.21 10.52 36.75
CA ASN A 26 -8.76 11.12 35.55
C ASN A 26 -8.88 10.00 34.49
N LEU A 27 -9.73 9.00 34.78
CA LEU A 27 -10.41 8.24 33.74
C LEU A 27 -11.49 9.17 33.20
N ARG A 28 -11.07 10.21 32.47
CA ARG A 28 -11.93 10.75 31.44
C ARG A 28 -11.98 9.63 30.42
N SER A 29 -13.07 8.88 30.42
CA SER A 29 -13.44 8.08 29.26
C SER A 29 -13.52 9.06 28.10
N GLU A 30 -12.44 9.21 27.33
CA GLU A 30 -12.56 9.77 26.00
C GLU A 30 -13.54 8.84 25.29
N ASN A 31 -14.63 9.41 24.81
CA ASN A 31 -15.57 8.65 24.01
C ASN A 31 -14.83 8.29 22.73
N SER A 32 -14.54 7.00 22.56
CA SER A 32 -13.94 6.48 21.34
C SER A 32 -15.02 6.25 20.30
N TYR A 33 -14.63 6.38 19.03
CA TYR A 33 -15.58 6.34 17.93
C TYR A 33 -15.24 5.23 16.96
N LEU A 34 -16.26 4.48 16.58
CA LEU A 34 -16.26 3.64 15.39
C LEU A 34 -17.12 4.32 14.34
N ASP A 35 -16.57 4.49 13.15
CA ASP A 35 -17.29 5.07 12.03
C ASP A 35 -17.57 3.97 10.99
N PHE A 36 -18.85 3.77 10.64
CA PHE A 36 -19.22 2.99 9.46
C PHE A 36 -19.34 3.93 8.27
N ILE A 37 -18.59 3.65 7.21
CA ILE A 37 -18.54 4.46 6.00
C ILE A 37 -19.25 3.71 4.88
N TYR A 38 -20.27 4.34 4.31
CA TYR A 38 -20.85 3.95 3.03
C TYR A 38 -20.37 4.91 1.95
N VAL A 39 -19.90 4.36 0.83
CA VAL A 39 -19.47 5.12 -0.33
C VAL A 39 -20.42 4.83 -1.49
N ASP A 40 -21.02 5.89 -2.04
CA ASP A 40 -21.98 5.80 -3.14
C ASP A 40 -21.46 4.99 -4.34
N ALA A 41 -22.33 4.32 -5.09
CA ALA A 41 -21.93 3.69 -6.36
C ALA A 41 -21.36 4.69 -7.39
N ASN A 42 -20.54 4.17 -8.31
CA ASN A 42 -20.12 4.82 -9.57
C ASN A 42 -19.97 3.72 -10.65
N THR A 43 -19.78 4.09 -11.91
CA THR A 43 -19.47 3.16 -13.00
C THR A 43 -18.21 2.34 -12.66
N GLY A 44 -18.24 1.02 -12.87
CA GLY A 44 -17.10 0.12 -12.62
C GLY A 44 -17.39 -0.99 -11.59
N GLN A 45 -16.34 -1.50 -10.93
CA GLN A 45 -16.37 -2.73 -10.10
C GLN A 45 -17.10 -2.62 -8.74
N SER A 46 -18.02 -1.66 -8.56
CA SER A 46 -18.71 -1.44 -7.28
C SER A 46 -20.08 -0.77 -7.52
N SER A 47 -20.91 -1.41 -8.36
CA SER A 47 -22.22 -0.88 -8.77
C SER A 47 -23.24 -0.73 -7.63
N GLY A 48 -23.01 -1.37 -6.47
CA GLY A 48 -23.84 -1.24 -5.26
C GLY A 48 -23.31 -0.26 -4.21
N GLY A 49 -22.17 0.37 -4.44
CA GLY A 49 -21.44 1.14 -3.42
C GLY A 49 -20.33 0.32 -2.74
N HIS A 50 -19.70 0.90 -1.73
CA HIS A 50 -18.64 0.27 -0.93
C HIS A 50 -18.86 0.54 0.55
N SER A 51 -18.42 -0.38 1.41
CA SER A 51 -18.51 -0.24 2.86
C SER A 51 -17.13 -0.37 3.51
N ALA A 52 -16.90 0.42 4.55
CA ALA A 52 -15.67 0.40 5.33
C ALA A 52 -15.95 0.72 6.80
N LEU A 53 -15.02 0.32 7.67
CA LEU A 53 -14.96 0.75 9.07
C LEU A 53 -13.77 1.68 9.27
N ARG A 54 -13.94 2.75 10.05
CA ARG A 54 -12.86 3.66 10.44
C ARG A 54 -12.68 3.67 11.96
N PHE A 55 -11.42 3.49 12.35
CA PHE A 55 -10.88 3.59 13.70
C PHE A 55 -9.88 4.75 13.71
N ASP A 56 -10.26 5.90 14.26
CA ASP A 56 -9.48 7.13 14.19
C ASP A 56 -9.08 7.50 12.74
N ASP A 57 -7.79 7.40 12.40
CA ASP A 57 -7.28 7.63 11.05
C ASP A 57 -7.13 6.34 10.21
N THR A 58 -7.32 5.16 10.80
CA THR A 58 -7.21 3.88 10.08
C THR A 58 -8.56 3.46 9.53
N VAL A 59 -8.63 3.19 8.23
CA VAL A 59 -9.78 2.58 7.55
C VAL A 59 -9.48 1.13 7.24
N ILE A 60 -10.44 0.25 7.55
CA ILE A 60 -10.42 -1.17 7.19
C ILE A 60 -11.61 -1.46 6.27
N HIS A 61 -11.35 -2.09 5.14
CA HIS A 61 -12.37 -2.53 4.20
C HIS A 61 -11.91 -3.76 3.42
N PHE A 62 -12.81 -4.37 2.65
CA PHE A 62 -12.50 -5.54 1.85
C PHE A 62 -12.54 -5.22 0.35
N GLN A 63 -11.57 -5.69 -0.42
CA GLN A 63 -11.44 -5.38 -1.84
C GLN A 63 -11.04 -6.60 -2.66
N TYR A 64 -11.60 -6.73 -3.85
CA TYR A 64 -11.28 -7.78 -4.80
C TYR A 64 -10.09 -7.39 -5.65
N TYR A 65 -9.11 -8.28 -5.77
CA TYR A 65 -7.89 -8.08 -6.54
C TYR A 65 -7.87 -8.96 -7.82
N PRO A 66 -7.09 -8.60 -8.85
CA PRO A 66 -7.03 -9.35 -10.11
C PRO A 66 -6.54 -10.80 -9.99
N ASP A 67 -5.89 -11.16 -8.89
CA ASP A 67 -5.49 -12.53 -8.57
C ASP A 67 -6.62 -13.38 -7.98
N GLU A 68 -7.86 -12.88 -8.08
CA GLU A 68 -9.09 -13.52 -7.63
C GLU A 68 -9.20 -13.71 -6.10
N ILE A 69 -8.35 -13.01 -5.33
CA ILE A 69 -8.38 -13.04 -3.86
C ILE A 69 -9.06 -11.76 -3.34
N PHE A 70 -10.09 -11.94 -2.52
CA PHE A 70 -10.76 -10.87 -1.77
C PHE A 70 -9.98 -10.57 -0.49
N ARG A 71 -9.38 -9.37 -0.40
CA ARG A 71 -8.42 -9.01 0.63
C ARG A 71 -8.97 -7.99 1.62
N VAL A 72 -8.60 -8.12 2.88
CA VAL A 72 -8.70 -7.06 3.89
C VAL A 72 -7.63 -6.02 3.57
N VAL A 73 -8.06 -4.78 3.42
CA VAL A 73 -7.22 -3.61 3.15
C VAL A 73 -7.25 -2.71 4.36
N ARG A 74 -6.07 -2.24 4.77
CA ARG A 74 -5.86 -1.24 5.82
C ARG A 74 -5.15 -0.06 5.20
N GLU A 75 -5.73 1.13 5.32
CA GLU A 75 -5.13 2.37 4.84
C GLU A 75 -5.53 3.58 5.71
N SER A 76 -4.88 4.73 5.50
CA SER A 76 -5.27 5.97 6.17
C SER A 76 -6.58 6.52 5.59
N TYR A 77 -7.33 7.25 6.40
CA TYR A 77 -8.57 7.89 5.96
C TYR A 77 -8.33 8.92 4.85
N GLU A 78 -7.21 9.64 4.89
CA GLU A 78 -6.83 10.56 3.80
C GLU A 78 -6.71 9.82 2.45
N ARG A 79 -6.03 8.67 2.43
CA ARG A 79 -5.87 7.87 1.21
C ARG A 79 -7.19 7.26 0.75
N PHE A 80 -7.99 6.77 1.69
CA PHE A 80 -9.34 6.25 1.41
C PHE A 80 -10.24 7.34 0.80
N SER A 81 -10.36 8.49 1.47
CA SER A 81 -11.16 9.63 0.99
C SER A 81 -10.66 10.14 -0.36
N TYR A 82 -9.34 10.21 -0.58
CA TYR A 82 -8.81 10.55 -1.88
C TYR A 82 -9.27 9.56 -2.96
N SER A 83 -9.10 8.26 -2.73
CA SER A 83 -9.44 7.21 -3.70
C SER A 83 -10.93 7.19 -4.06
N TYR A 84 -11.80 7.38 -3.07
CA TYR A 84 -13.25 7.28 -3.25
C TYR A 84 -13.91 8.63 -3.51
N ASN A 85 -13.70 9.63 -2.67
CA ASN A 85 -14.37 10.94 -2.75
C ASN A 85 -13.76 11.83 -3.82
N THR A 86 -12.43 11.81 -3.97
CA THR A 86 -11.74 12.67 -4.92
C THR A 86 -11.61 12.02 -6.29
N TYR A 87 -10.81 10.96 -6.40
CA TYR A 87 -10.51 10.27 -7.65
C TYR A 87 -11.75 9.62 -8.26
N SER A 88 -12.45 8.79 -7.48
CA SER A 88 -13.63 8.09 -7.97
C SER A 88 -14.90 8.95 -7.98
N ASN A 89 -14.86 10.20 -7.49
CA ASN A 89 -16.00 11.10 -7.41
C ASN A 89 -17.25 10.50 -6.72
N ARG A 90 -17.06 9.81 -5.60
CA ARG A 90 -18.15 9.15 -4.85
C ARG A 90 -18.39 9.87 -3.52
N THR A 91 -19.63 10.26 -3.24
CA THR A 91 -19.98 10.79 -1.92
C THR A 91 -19.93 9.67 -0.88
N SER A 92 -19.40 9.97 0.30
CA SER A 92 -19.40 9.06 1.43
C SER A 92 -20.39 9.53 2.48
N LYS A 93 -21.16 8.62 3.05
CA LYS A 93 -21.95 8.85 4.26
C LYS A 93 -21.29 8.09 5.40
N ILE A 94 -21.17 8.73 6.55
CA ILE A 94 -20.45 8.19 7.70
C ILE A 94 -21.41 8.17 8.88
N ALA A 95 -21.65 7.01 9.46
CA ALA A 95 -22.41 6.84 10.69
C ALA A 95 -21.42 6.62 11.83
N ARG A 96 -21.42 7.53 12.81
CA ARG A 96 -20.51 7.51 13.95
C ARG A 96 -21.17 6.88 15.16
N ILE A 97 -20.54 5.86 15.72
CA ILE A 97 -20.98 5.12 16.89
C ILE A 97 -20.01 5.41 18.03
N THR A 98 -20.53 5.81 19.20
CA THR A 98 -19.72 5.91 20.42
C THR A 98 -19.60 4.53 21.05
N ILE A 99 -18.36 4.07 21.23
CA ILE A 99 -18.05 2.73 21.75
C ILE A 99 -17.07 2.88 22.92
N PRO A 100 -17.23 2.11 24.03
CA PRO A 100 -16.22 2.08 25.07
C PRO A 100 -14.86 1.65 24.52
N GLU A 101 -13.77 2.30 24.92
CA GLU A 101 -12.42 2.05 24.39
C GLU A 101 -12.04 0.55 24.39
N LYS A 102 -12.38 -0.16 25.46
CA LYS A 102 -12.15 -1.61 25.58
C LYS A 102 -12.80 -2.42 24.44
N ASP A 103 -14.03 -2.07 24.07
CA ASP A 103 -14.78 -2.77 23.04
C ASP A 103 -14.32 -2.34 21.65
N LEU A 104 -13.96 -1.07 21.47
CA LEU A 104 -13.34 -0.59 20.23
C LEU A 104 -12.01 -1.31 19.97
N ASP A 105 -11.17 -1.45 20.99
CA ASP A 105 -9.87 -2.11 20.90
C ASP A 105 -10.02 -3.60 20.60
N LYS A 106 -11.08 -4.24 21.14
CA LYS A 106 -11.45 -5.62 20.79
C LYS A 106 -11.84 -5.75 19.31
N ILE A 107 -12.68 -4.85 18.79
CA ILE A 107 -13.07 -4.84 17.38
C ILE A 107 -11.84 -4.63 16.49
N ARG A 108 -11.02 -3.61 16.79
CA ARG A 108 -9.77 -3.29 16.09
C ARG A 108 -8.84 -4.50 16.04
N THR A 109 -8.52 -5.08 17.19
CA THR A 109 -7.66 -6.27 17.30
C THR A 109 -8.23 -7.46 16.53
N GLY A 110 -9.55 -7.63 16.52
CA GLY A 110 -10.23 -8.67 15.76
C GLY A 110 -10.00 -8.55 14.25
N PHE A 111 -10.20 -7.36 13.69
CA PHE A 111 -9.91 -7.10 12.27
C PHE A 111 -8.41 -7.17 11.95
N GLU A 112 -7.54 -6.70 12.84
CA GLU A 112 -6.09 -6.86 12.69
C GLU A 112 -5.67 -8.33 12.66
N LYS A 113 -6.28 -9.17 13.49
CA LYS A 113 -6.05 -10.62 13.47
C LYS A 113 -6.48 -11.24 12.14
N LEU A 114 -7.63 -10.85 11.59
CA LEU A 114 -8.10 -11.32 10.28
C LEU A 114 -7.11 -10.91 9.17
N ALA A 115 -6.71 -9.64 9.15
CA ALA A 115 -5.73 -9.12 8.19
C ALA A 115 -4.39 -9.85 8.31
N LEU A 116 -3.90 -10.10 9.53
CA LEU A 116 -2.65 -10.80 9.79
C LEU A 116 -2.69 -12.27 9.32
N ILE A 117 -3.80 -12.98 9.58
CA ILE A 117 -3.97 -14.37 9.12
C ILE A 117 -3.96 -14.42 7.60
N GLN A 118 -4.73 -13.55 6.93
CA GLN A 118 -4.75 -13.49 5.48
C GLN A 118 -3.39 -13.10 4.89
N PHE A 119 -2.72 -12.11 5.48
CA PHE A 119 -1.35 -11.76 5.10
C PHE A 119 -0.42 -12.95 5.19
N LYS A 120 -0.50 -13.75 6.26
CA LYS A 120 0.34 -14.95 6.40
C LYS A 120 0.00 -16.03 5.38
N HIS A 121 -1.29 -16.24 5.06
CA HIS A 121 -1.69 -17.12 3.95
C HIS A 121 -1.03 -16.71 2.63
N ILE A 122 -1.08 -15.42 2.27
CA ILE A 122 -0.46 -14.90 1.05
C ILE A 122 1.07 -15.05 1.11
N LYS A 123 1.69 -14.79 2.27
CA LYS A 123 3.14 -15.00 2.46
C LYS A 123 3.56 -16.46 2.34
N ASN A 124 2.73 -17.41 2.77
CA ASN A 124 3.01 -18.83 2.57
C ASN A 124 2.97 -19.19 1.08
N LEU A 125 2.03 -18.64 0.31
CA LEU A 125 1.99 -18.80 -1.14
C LEU A 125 3.26 -18.25 -1.80
N GLU A 126 3.74 -17.07 -1.38
CA GLU A 126 5.02 -16.51 -1.86
C GLU A 126 6.22 -17.42 -1.54
N SER A 127 6.23 -18.05 -0.37
CA SER A 127 7.27 -19.01 0.02
C SER A 127 7.24 -20.26 -0.86
N ILE A 128 6.06 -20.84 -1.11
CA ILE A 128 5.90 -22.00 -1.99
C ILE A 128 6.31 -21.65 -3.44
N ARG A 129 5.93 -20.46 -3.92
CA ARG A 129 6.38 -19.95 -5.23
C ARG A 129 7.88 -19.77 -5.31
N SER A 130 8.52 -19.38 -4.21
CA SER A 130 9.98 -19.25 -4.14
C SER A 130 10.67 -20.62 -4.25
N ASP A 131 10.08 -21.68 -3.71
CA ASP A 131 10.57 -23.05 -3.90
C ASP A 131 10.48 -23.49 -5.37
N VAL A 132 9.34 -23.25 -6.00
CA VAL A 132 9.13 -23.53 -7.44
C VAL A 132 10.17 -22.77 -8.27
N GLN A 133 10.36 -21.48 -8.00
CA GLN A 133 11.31 -20.66 -8.74
C GLN A 133 12.75 -21.13 -8.54
N PHE A 134 13.16 -21.41 -7.31
CA PHE A 134 14.50 -21.92 -7.00
C PHE A 134 14.79 -23.25 -7.71
N LEU A 135 13.84 -24.20 -7.66
CA LEU A 135 13.98 -25.49 -8.34
C LEU A 135 14.03 -25.32 -9.88
N LYS A 136 13.21 -24.43 -10.46
CA LYS A 136 13.28 -24.09 -11.89
C LYS A 136 14.65 -23.55 -12.28
N GLU A 137 15.21 -22.66 -11.48
CA GLU A 137 16.51 -22.04 -11.75
C GLU A 137 17.66 -23.04 -11.59
N ILE A 138 17.63 -23.90 -10.58
CA ILE A 138 18.61 -24.99 -10.37
C ILE A 138 18.55 -26.03 -11.48
N HIS A 139 17.36 -26.32 -12.02
CA HIS A 139 17.20 -27.32 -13.09
C HIS A 139 17.76 -26.85 -14.44
N ARG A 140 17.95 -25.53 -14.62
CA ARG A 140 18.56 -24.98 -15.84
C ARG A 140 20.06 -25.29 -15.90
N PRO A 141 20.65 -25.50 -17.09
CA PRO A 141 22.07 -25.77 -17.24
C PRO A 141 22.97 -24.68 -16.65
N GLU A 142 22.59 -23.40 -16.76
CA GLU A 142 23.39 -22.28 -16.27
C GLU A 142 23.32 -22.13 -14.74
N LYS A 143 22.30 -22.71 -14.10
CA LYS A 143 22.04 -22.63 -12.64
C LYS A 143 22.12 -21.20 -12.08
N ASN A 144 21.59 -20.24 -12.82
CA ASN A 144 21.51 -18.84 -12.40
C ASN A 144 20.33 -18.66 -11.44
N ILE A 145 20.64 -18.48 -10.16
CA ILE A 145 19.66 -18.25 -9.10
C ILE A 145 19.44 -16.76 -8.95
N LYS A 146 18.18 -16.32 -8.95
CA LYS A 146 17.85 -14.91 -8.72
C LYS A 146 17.94 -14.58 -7.23
N ILE A 147 18.87 -13.70 -6.88
CA ILE A 147 19.03 -13.17 -5.53
C ILE A 147 18.49 -11.75 -5.49
N ARG A 148 17.52 -11.51 -4.61
CA ARG A 148 16.90 -10.19 -4.43
C ARG A 148 17.94 -9.17 -4.00
N THR A 149 17.80 -7.94 -4.51
CA THR A 149 18.71 -6.81 -4.25
C THR A 149 20.12 -6.98 -4.81
N PHE A 150 20.54 -8.19 -5.24
CA PHE A 150 21.84 -8.39 -5.85
C PHE A 150 21.97 -7.69 -7.21
N GLY A 151 20.85 -7.36 -7.86
CA GLY A 151 20.82 -6.70 -9.16
C GLY A 151 21.38 -5.28 -9.15
N TYR A 152 21.51 -4.63 -7.99
CA TYR A 152 22.11 -3.29 -7.87
C TYR A 152 23.64 -3.29 -7.99
N PHE A 153 24.27 -4.47 -8.00
CA PHE A 153 25.72 -4.59 -7.93
C PHE A 153 26.29 -5.17 -9.22
N LYS A 154 27.31 -4.52 -9.74
CA LYS A 154 28.04 -4.97 -10.93
C LYS A 154 29.51 -5.13 -10.58
N LYS A 155 30.13 -6.17 -11.15
CA LYS A 155 31.55 -6.41 -10.98
C LYS A 155 32.33 -5.43 -11.84
N GLU A 156 32.92 -4.41 -11.24
CA GLU A 156 33.81 -3.44 -11.91
C GLU A 156 34.98 -3.10 -10.99
N GLU A 157 36.21 -3.16 -11.51
CA GLU A 157 37.39 -2.76 -10.75
C GLU A 157 37.29 -1.27 -10.38
N GLY A 158 37.10 -0.94 -9.09
CA GLY A 158 37.17 0.46 -8.62
C GLY A 158 36.29 0.88 -7.45
N ALA A 159 35.35 0.06 -6.96
CA ALA A 159 34.54 0.46 -5.79
C ALA A 159 35.39 0.57 -4.51
N ASN A 160 35.51 1.78 -3.98
CA ASN A 160 36.28 2.05 -2.76
C ASN A 160 35.45 1.81 -1.49
N LEU A 161 35.18 0.53 -1.20
CA LEU A 161 34.58 0.10 0.07
C LEU A 161 35.58 0.11 1.25
N SER A 162 36.71 0.82 1.16
CA SER A 162 37.81 0.73 2.13
C SER A 162 37.38 1.13 3.55
N SER A 163 36.68 2.26 3.70
CA SER A 163 36.21 2.74 5.01
C SER A 163 35.28 1.73 5.68
N LEU A 164 34.26 1.22 4.96
CA LEU A 164 33.37 0.20 5.50
C LEU A 164 34.10 -1.11 5.83
N LYS A 165 35.06 -1.53 5.01
CA LYS A 165 35.89 -2.72 5.27
C LYS A 165 36.75 -2.56 6.53
N GLU A 166 37.34 -1.38 6.74
CA GLU A 166 38.16 -1.09 7.92
C GLU A 166 37.32 -1.13 9.21
N GLU A 167 36.12 -0.53 9.18
CA GLU A 167 35.18 -0.57 10.30
C GLU A 167 34.70 -2.01 10.57
N LEU A 168 34.31 -2.75 9.54
CA LEU A 168 33.91 -4.16 9.66
C LEU A 168 35.05 -5.03 10.23
N ASN A 169 36.29 -4.84 9.76
CA ASN A 169 37.44 -5.57 10.28
C ASN A 169 37.76 -5.21 11.73
N SER A 170 37.55 -3.96 12.13
CA SER A 170 37.74 -3.50 13.50
C SER A 170 36.66 -4.07 14.43
N ALA A 171 35.41 -4.14 13.95
CA ALA A 171 34.26 -4.58 14.73
C ALA A 171 34.09 -6.12 14.80
N LEU A 172 34.46 -6.84 13.75
CA LEU A 172 34.28 -8.29 13.62
C LEU A 172 35.59 -9.09 13.77
N GLY A 173 36.73 -8.40 13.74
CA GLY A 173 38.07 -8.98 13.80
C GLY A 173 38.61 -9.36 12.42
N LYS A 174 39.94 -9.26 12.24
CA LYS A 174 40.60 -9.62 10.97
C LYS A 174 40.29 -11.08 10.57
N GLY A 175 39.98 -11.30 9.30
CA GLY A 175 39.70 -12.63 8.74
C GLY A 175 38.26 -13.14 8.94
N TRP A 176 37.35 -12.33 9.51
CA TRP A 176 35.94 -12.68 9.69
C TRP A 176 35.27 -13.10 8.38
N LEU A 177 35.54 -12.37 7.28
CA LEU A 177 34.94 -12.58 5.97
C LEU A 177 35.25 -13.99 5.44
N GLY A 178 36.52 -14.40 5.50
CA GLY A 178 36.96 -15.74 5.11
C GLY A 178 36.35 -16.84 5.98
N LYS A 179 36.22 -16.60 7.29
CA LYS A 179 35.60 -17.54 8.23
C LYS A 179 34.12 -17.78 7.90
N ILE A 180 33.33 -16.72 7.75
CA ILE A 180 31.91 -16.82 7.41
C ILE A 180 31.73 -17.47 6.03
N ARG A 181 32.52 -17.04 5.02
CA ARG A 181 32.48 -17.63 3.68
C ARG A 181 32.75 -19.13 3.70
N THR A 182 33.79 -19.55 4.41
CA THR A 182 34.17 -20.97 4.52
C THR A 182 33.07 -21.77 5.19
N GLN A 183 32.45 -21.24 6.24
CA GLN A 183 31.32 -21.87 6.91
C GLN A 183 30.13 -22.06 5.95
N ILE A 184 29.68 -20.99 5.28
CA ILE A 184 28.52 -21.07 4.38
C ILE A 184 28.79 -21.99 3.20
N LYS A 185 29.98 -21.91 2.58
CA LYS A 185 30.38 -22.83 1.51
C LYS A 185 30.43 -24.27 1.99
N LYS A 186 30.87 -24.54 3.22
CA LYS A 186 30.84 -25.90 3.79
C LYS A 186 29.40 -26.41 3.90
N GLU A 187 28.49 -25.61 4.45
CA GLU A 187 27.06 -25.94 4.56
C GLU A 187 26.43 -26.22 3.18
N LEU A 188 26.68 -25.36 2.20
CA LEU A 188 26.14 -25.54 0.84
C LEU A 188 26.73 -26.76 0.12
N ASN A 189 28.01 -27.08 0.33
CA ASN A 189 28.63 -28.27 -0.25
C ASN A 189 28.07 -29.57 0.33
N SER A 190 27.71 -29.61 1.62
CA SER A 190 27.10 -30.79 2.24
C SER A 190 25.58 -30.86 2.07
N ALA A 191 24.94 -29.81 1.53
CA ALA A 191 23.50 -29.68 1.44
C ALA A 191 22.81 -30.82 0.70
N SER A 192 23.40 -31.31 -0.40
CA SER A 192 22.86 -32.44 -1.16
C SER A 192 22.90 -33.74 -0.35
N THR A 193 24.03 -34.04 0.29
CA THR A 193 24.20 -35.26 1.10
C THR A 193 23.41 -35.23 2.41
N GLU A 194 23.18 -34.04 2.96
CA GLU A 194 22.35 -33.83 4.16
C GLU A 194 20.84 -33.76 3.83
N GLY A 195 20.45 -33.99 2.58
CA GLY A 195 19.04 -34.02 2.16
C GLY A 195 18.33 -32.67 2.23
N LYS A 196 19.04 -31.54 2.16
CA LYS A 196 18.42 -30.20 2.23
C LYS A 196 17.46 -29.92 1.07
N PHE A 197 17.74 -30.49 -0.10
CA PHE A 197 16.84 -30.44 -1.26
C PHE A 197 15.54 -31.25 -1.09
N ALA A 198 15.45 -32.12 -0.09
CA ALA A 198 14.25 -32.89 0.22
C ALA A 198 13.43 -32.29 1.37
N THR A 199 13.69 -31.01 1.73
CA THR A 199 12.99 -30.31 2.81
C THR A 199 11.65 -29.79 2.31
N PHE A 200 10.62 -30.62 2.40
CA PHE A 200 9.24 -30.23 2.10
C PHE A 200 8.44 -30.10 3.38
N SER A 201 7.73 -28.98 3.50
CA SER A 201 6.71 -28.77 4.52
C SER A 201 5.34 -28.83 3.86
N GLU A 202 4.39 -29.46 4.54
CA GLU A 202 2.97 -29.44 4.13
C GLU A 202 2.43 -28.01 4.27
N ALA A 203 1.73 -27.50 3.25
CA ALA A 203 1.11 -26.19 3.37
C ALA A 203 0.01 -26.22 4.44
N PRO A 204 -0.09 -25.17 5.29
CA PRO A 204 -1.14 -25.12 6.31
C PRO A 204 -2.51 -25.03 5.67
N ALA A 205 -3.55 -25.56 6.32
CA ALA A 205 -4.92 -25.40 5.83
C ALA A 205 -5.31 -23.92 5.74
N VAL A 206 -6.03 -23.55 4.66
CA VAL A 206 -6.58 -22.21 4.48
C VAL A 206 -7.91 -22.11 5.22
N GLN A 207 -7.88 -21.52 6.43
CA GLN A 207 -9.05 -21.43 7.30
C GLN A 207 -9.00 -20.22 8.24
N ASN A 208 -10.14 -19.89 8.86
CA ASN A 208 -10.23 -18.82 9.85
C ASN A 208 -9.70 -19.24 11.22
N GLY A 209 -9.40 -18.24 12.06
CA GLY A 209 -9.16 -18.39 13.50
C GLY A 209 -7.77 -18.87 13.90
N ASN A 210 -7.13 -19.71 13.08
CA ASN A 210 -5.80 -20.26 13.32
C ASN A 210 -4.72 -19.50 12.51
N TYR A 211 -3.59 -19.21 13.16
CA TYR A 211 -2.46 -18.64 12.46
C TYR A 211 -1.81 -19.70 11.55
N PRO A 212 -1.72 -19.48 10.23
CA PRO A 212 -1.30 -20.49 9.27
C PRO A 212 0.23 -20.61 9.26
N PHE A 213 0.77 -21.24 10.28
CA PHE A 213 2.20 -21.48 10.40
C PHE A 213 2.66 -22.44 9.30
N TYR A 214 3.60 -21.98 8.49
CA TYR A 214 4.28 -22.78 7.47
C TYR A 214 5.75 -22.85 7.83
N LYS A 215 6.32 -24.06 7.90
CA LYS A 215 7.72 -24.30 8.26
C LYS A 215 8.69 -23.98 7.11
N GLU A 216 8.18 -23.38 6.02
CA GLU A 216 8.89 -23.03 4.79
C GLU A 216 9.45 -24.28 4.07
N GLY A 217 9.92 -24.12 2.84
CA GLY A 217 10.40 -25.23 2.01
C GLY A 217 11.89 -25.12 1.64
N ILE A 218 12.23 -25.63 0.47
CA ILE A 218 13.63 -25.80 0.04
C ILE A 218 14.34 -24.45 -0.08
N SER A 219 13.70 -23.47 -0.72
CA SER A 219 14.30 -22.16 -0.99
C SER A 219 14.66 -21.39 0.27
N SER A 220 13.91 -21.56 1.37
CA SER A 220 14.18 -20.84 2.62
C SER A 220 15.48 -21.27 3.29
N TRP A 221 15.98 -22.47 2.99
CA TRP A 221 17.29 -22.89 3.45
C TRP A 221 18.41 -22.33 2.56
N PHE A 222 18.23 -22.35 1.24
CA PHE A 222 19.27 -21.96 0.27
C PHE A 222 19.39 -20.45 0.08
N LEU A 223 18.29 -19.73 -0.15
CA LEU A 223 18.31 -18.31 -0.52
C LEU A 223 19.00 -17.44 0.54
N PRO A 224 18.72 -17.55 1.86
CA PRO A 224 19.43 -16.74 2.86
C PRO A 224 20.94 -17.00 2.90
N ARG A 225 21.40 -18.20 2.51
CA ARG A 225 22.83 -18.53 2.42
C ARG A 225 23.48 -17.93 1.18
N LEU A 226 22.76 -17.97 0.05
CA LEU A 226 23.22 -17.36 -1.20
C LEU A 226 23.24 -15.82 -1.11
N GLU A 227 22.26 -15.21 -0.44
CA GLU A 227 22.26 -13.78 -0.12
C GLU A 227 23.48 -13.38 0.70
N LYS A 228 23.80 -14.16 1.76
CA LYS A 228 25.01 -13.93 2.55
C LYS A 228 26.28 -14.07 1.73
N LEU A 229 26.39 -15.10 0.87
CA LEU A 229 27.53 -15.23 -0.03
C LEU A 229 27.64 -14.03 -0.98
N SER A 230 26.51 -13.54 -1.49
CA SER A 230 26.46 -12.37 -2.36
C SER A 230 27.03 -11.12 -1.65
N VAL A 231 26.67 -10.90 -0.37
CA VAL A 231 27.29 -9.84 0.45
C VAL A 231 28.81 -10.02 0.54
N LEU A 232 29.28 -11.24 0.85
CA LEU A 232 30.72 -11.50 0.98
C LEU A 232 31.47 -11.39 -0.35
N GLU A 233 30.80 -11.60 -1.49
CA GLU A 233 31.36 -11.38 -2.81
C GLU A 233 31.45 -9.88 -3.11
N ILE A 234 30.42 -9.10 -2.81
CA ILE A 234 30.45 -7.65 -2.97
C ILE A 234 31.59 -7.03 -2.17
N LEU A 235 31.71 -7.43 -0.90
CA LEU A 235 32.74 -6.92 -0.01
C LEU A 235 34.16 -7.36 -0.40
N ASP A 236 34.37 -8.44 -1.14
CA ASP A 236 35.73 -8.95 -1.42
C ASP A 236 36.18 -8.78 -2.87
N LEU A 237 35.26 -8.91 -3.83
CA LEU A 237 35.56 -9.02 -5.25
C LEU A 237 35.40 -7.70 -6.03
N GLY A 238 35.30 -6.58 -5.31
CA GLY A 238 35.26 -5.25 -5.90
C GLY A 238 34.00 -5.00 -6.71
N TYR A 239 32.82 -5.29 -6.16
CA TYR A 239 31.57 -4.87 -6.80
C TYR A 239 31.32 -3.39 -6.54
N SER A 240 30.82 -2.69 -7.56
CA SER A 240 30.31 -1.33 -7.50
C SER A 240 28.79 -1.32 -7.68
N LEU A 241 28.16 -0.17 -7.45
CA LEU A 241 26.78 0.04 -7.89
C LEU A 241 26.70 -0.02 -9.41
N ASP A 242 25.73 -0.74 -9.93
CA ASP A 242 25.40 -0.71 -11.35
C ASP A 242 24.81 0.67 -11.71
N PRO A 243 25.46 1.45 -12.59
CA PRO A 243 24.97 2.76 -13.01
C PRO A 243 23.57 2.74 -13.64
N GLU A 244 23.13 1.60 -14.17
CA GLU A 244 21.78 1.45 -14.76
C GLU A 244 20.67 1.29 -13.71
N THR A 245 21.06 1.04 -12.46
CA THR A 245 20.13 0.75 -11.36
C THR A 245 19.98 1.91 -10.37
N ILE A 246 20.57 3.05 -10.71
CA ILE A 246 20.50 4.29 -9.95
C ILE A 246 20.07 5.44 -10.86
N PHE A 247 19.52 6.49 -10.28
CA PHE A 247 19.19 7.71 -11.00
C PHE A 247 19.49 8.96 -10.19
N ILE A 248 19.63 10.09 -10.90
CA ILE A 248 19.85 11.41 -10.32
C ILE A 248 18.50 12.11 -10.14
N SER A 249 18.25 12.65 -8.94
CA SER A 249 17.09 13.50 -8.68
C SER A 249 17.13 14.78 -9.51
N SER A 250 15.97 15.28 -9.96
CA SER A 250 15.88 16.55 -10.70
C SER A 250 16.07 17.81 -9.84
N GLY A 251 16.35 17.66 -8.55
CA GLY A 251 16.55 18.76 -7.62
C GLY A 251 17.89 19.49 -7.76
N ALA A 252 18.06 20.54 -6.96
CA ALA A 252 19.33 21.26 -6.84
C ALA A 252 20.42 20.36 -6.24
N SER A 253 21.69 20.75 -6.42
CA SER A 253 22.83 20.15 -5.72
C SER A 253 22.61 20.14 -4.21
N LEU A 254 23.32 19.27 -3.52
CA LEU A 254 23.29 19.18 -2.07
C LEU A 254 23.79 20.48 -1.44
N SER A 255 23.01 21.01 -0.50
CA SER A 255 23.47 22.00 0.47
C SER A 255 24.38 21.35 1.52
N GLU A 256 25.16 22.16 2.24
CA GLU A 256 26.02 21.66 3.32
C GLU A 256 25.20 21.02 4.45
N GLU A 257 24.02 21.56 4.78
CA GLU A 257 23.14 20.95 5.78
C GLU A 257 22.65 19.56 5.34
N GLU A 258 22.22 19.44 4.09
CA GLU A 258 21.82 18.16 3.51
C GLU A 258 22.96 17.15 3.54
N LYS A 259 24.15 17.59 3.15
CA LYS A 259 25.35 16.74 3.14
C LYS A 259 25.64 16.19 4.53
N VAL A 260 25.56 17.01 5.58
CA VAL A 260 25.74 16.55 6.98
C VAL A 260 24.68 15.52 7.36
N LYS A 261 23.41 15.72 6.98
CA LYS A 261 22.33 14.77 7.27
C LYS A 261 22.49 13.44 6.52
N LEU A 262 22.92 13.48 5.26
CA LEU A 262 23.23 12.28 4.48
C LEU A 262 24.43 11.52 5.04
N ILE A 263 25.47 12.23 5.50
CA ILE A 263 26.62 11.60 6.19
C ILE A 263 26.13 10.89 7.46
N SER A 264 25.30 11.55 8.27
CA SER A 264 24.73 10.92 9.48
C SER A 264 23.88 9.68 9.15
N LEU A 265 23.10 9.70 8.08
CA LEU A 265 22.34 8.53 7.64
C LEU A 265 23.27 7.42 7.12
N SER A 266 24.30 7.77 6.35
CA SER A 266 25.32 6.84 5.87
C SER A 266 26.02 6.13 7.04
N ASP A 267 26.40 6.88 8.08
CA ASP A 267 26.99 6.33 9.31
C ASP A 267 26.03 5.41 10.08
N SER A 268 24.73 5.75 10.11
CA SER A 268 23.69 4.90 10.69
C SER A 268 23.54 3.59 9.91
N LEU A 269 23.57 3.63 8.57
CA LEU A 269 23.51 2.43 7.73
C LEU A 269 24.75 1.55 7.92
N LYS A 270 25.96 2.14 8.00
CA LYS A 270 27.18 1.39 8.33
C LYS A 270 27.07 0.66 9.66
N SER A 271 26.59 1.36 10.69
CA SER A 271 26.36 0.77 12.02
C SER A 271 25.35 -0.39 11.96
N SER A 272 24.24 -0.21 11.25
CA SER A 272 23.23 -1.25 11.03
C SER A 272 23.80 -2.48 10.30
N ILE A 273 24.62 -2.29 9.27
CA ILE A 273 25.30 -3.40 8.56
C ILE A 273 26.17 -4.20 9.52
N ILE A 274 26.95 -3.52 10.37
CA ILE A 274 27.82 -4.17 11.37
C ILE A 274 26.98 -4.97 12.38
N GLU A 275 25.90 -4.39 12.89
CA GLU A 275 24.99 -5.05 13.85
C GLU A 275 24.33 -6.29 13.24
N LEU A 276 23.77 -6.18 12.04
CA LEU A 276 23.12 -7.29 11.33
C LEU A 276 24.06 -8.48 11.13
N ILE A 277 25.33 -8.23 10.79
CA ILE A 277 26.34 -9.30 10.64
C ILE A 277 26.73 -9.89 12.01
N LYS A 278 26.77 -9.08 13.07
CA LYS A 278 27.10 -9.52 14.44
C LYS A 278 26.03 -10.40 15.07
N GLU A 279 24.75 -10.16 14.79
CA GLU A 279 23.63 -10.85 15.44
C GLU A 279 23.58 -12.37 15.19
N LYS A 280 24.44 -12.93 14.32
CA LYS A 280 24.52 -14.37 13.98
C LYS A 280 23.19 -15.00 13.53
N ASN A 281 22.18 -14.20 13.23
CA ASN A 281 20.89 -14.65 12.71
C ASN A 281 21.07 -15.35 11.35
N SER A 282 20.20 -16.31 11.02
CA SER A 282 20.21 -17.01 9.74
C SER A 282 19.87 -16.11 8.54
N ASN A 283 19.20 -14.97 8.75
CA ASN A 283 18.54 -14.22 7.66
C ASN A 283 19.04 -12.77 7.46
N TRP A 284 20.27 -12.43 7.85
CA TRP A 284 20.80 -11.07 7.66
C TRP A 284 21.17 -10.71 6.22
N GLY A 285 21.27 -11.68 5.30
CA GLY A 285 21.79 -11.50 3.94
C GLY A 285 21.07 -10.40 3.16
N HIS A 286 19.77 -10.56 2.92
CA HIS A 286 18.95 -9.57 2.21
C HIS A 286 19.00 -8.16 2.84
N SER A 287 18.80 -8.04 4.17
CA SER A 287 18.84 -6.74 4.85
C SER A 287 20.18 -6.03 4.68
N VAL A 288 21.30 -6.77 4.75
CA VAL A 288 22.62 -6.21 4.50
C VAL A 288 22.79 -5.81 3.03
N LEU A 289 22.26 -6.56 2.06
CA LEU A 289 22.28 -6.16 0.65
C LEU A 289 21.55 -4.83 0.43
N VAL A 290 20.36 -4.66 1.03
CA VAL A 290 19.58 -3.40 0.94
C VAL A 290 20.35 -2.24 1.54
N ASN A 291 20.87 -2.41 2.76
CA ASN A 291 21.62 -1.36 3.44
C ASN A 291 22.92 -1.01 2.71
N LEU A 292 23.59 -2.00 2.11
CA LEU A 292 24.80 -1.78 1.33
C LEU A 292 24.53 -1.04 0.03
N ALA A 293 23.44 -1.35 -0.68
CA ALA A 293 23.05 -0.63 -1.88
C ALA A 293 22.73 0.83 -1.58
N ARG A 294 21.97 1.10 -0.51
CA ARG A 294 21.68 2.46 -0.04
C ARG A 294 22.93 3.20 0.41
N PHE A 295 23.78 2.56 1.21
CA PHE A 295 25.05 3.12 1.67
C PHE A 295 25.88 3.62 0.48
N LEU A 296 26.08 2.77 -0.53
CA LEU A 296 26.84 3.16 -1.73
C LEU A 296 26.20 4.31 -2.50
N VAL A 297 24.87 4.37 -2.58
CA VAL A 297 24.16 5.46 -3.27
C VAL A 297 24.29 6.77 -2.52
N LEU A 298 24.27 6.72 -1.18
CA LEU A 298 24.51 7.88 -0.33
C LEU A 298 25.95 8.37 -0.45
N GLU A 299 26.94 7.48 -0.41
CA GLU A 299 28.35 7.84 -0.59
C GLU A 299 28.57 8.52 -1.95
N LYS A 300 28.01 7.95 -3.03
CA LYS A 300 28.05 8.57 -4.36
C LYS A 300 27.40 9.96 -4.36
N SER A 301 26.29 10.11 -3.63
CA SER A 301 25.60 11.40 -3.54
C SER A 301 26.44 12.46 -2.83
N ILE A 302 27.08 12.08 -1.73
CA ILE A 302 27.93 12.94 -0.90
C ILE A 302 29.20 13.35 -1.66
N GLU A 303 29.82 12.41 -2.40
CA GLU A 303 31.03 12.64 -3.19
C GLU A 303 30.77 13.61 -4.35
N GLU A 304 29.69 13.41 -5.11
CA GLU A 304 29.38 14.23 -6.28
C GLU A 304 28.59 15.51 -5.96
N GLY A 305 28.13 15.67 -4.72
CA GLY A 305 27.30 16.81 -4.31
C GLY A 305 25.92 16.81 -4.98
N LYS A 306 25.44 15.66 -5.45
CA LYS A 306 24.15 15.48 -6.15
C LYS A 306 23.39 14.33 -5.53
N LEU A 307 22.06 14.40 -5.50
CA LEU A 307 21.25 13.31 -4.96
C LEU A 307 21.08 12.19 -5.99
N TYR A 308 21.54 11.00 -5.61
CA TYR A 308 21.26 9.75 -6.29
C TYR A 308 20.30 8.89 -5.46
N PHE A 309 19.49 8.08 -6.14
CA PHE A 309 18.59 7.10 -5.54
C PHE A 309 18.66 5.77 -6.29
N LEU A 310 18.32 4.68 -5.61
CA LEU A 310 18.14 3.36 -6.22
C LEU A 310 16.85 3.34 -7.04
N VAL A 311 16.83 2.63 -8.17
CA VAL A 311 15.60 2.33 -8.91
C VAL A 311 14.85 1.21 -8.18
N THR A 312 13.74 1.52 -7.51
CA THR A 312 13.03 0.60 -6.59
C THR A 312 11.72 0.04 -7.13
N PHE A 313 11.40 0.29 -8.40
CA PHE A 313 10.22 -0.28 -9.05
C PHE A 313 10.37 -1.78 -9.30
N PRO A 314 9.39 -2.62 -8.90
CA PRO A 314 9.41 -4.05 -9.18
C PRO A 314 9.48 -4.37 -10.68
N GLU A 315 10.16 -5.47 -11.04
CA GLU A 315 10.31 -5.91 -12.44
C GLU A 315 8.97 -6.31 -13.08
N SER A 316 8.05 -6.90 -12.31
CA SER A 316 6.84 -7.57 -12.81
C SER A 316 5.55 -6.76 -12.69
N ILE A 317 5.63 -5.43 -12.62
CA ILE A 317 4.47 -4.57 -12.42
C ILE A 317 3.79 -4.15 -13.72
N SER A 318 2.50 -3.82 -13.64
CA SER A 318 1.74 -3.23 -14.74
C SER A 318 2.40 -1.95 -15.28
N GLN A 319 2.45 -1.85 -16.60
CA GLN A 319 3.05 -0.74 -17.31
C GLN A 319 2.00 0.03 -18.11
N ILE A 320 2.07 1.36 -18.06
CA ILE A 320 1.27 2.27 -18.87
C ILE A 320 2.06 2.58 -20.12
N THR A 321 1.60 2.09 -21.27
CA THR A 321 2.31 2.29 -22.55
C THR A 321 2.25 3.75 -23.02
N PRO A 322 3.20 4.19 -23.89
CA PRO A 322 3.17 5.50 -24.54
C PRO A 322 1.86 5.81 -25.23
N THR A 323 1.27 4.82 -25.90
CA THR A 323 -0.02 4.97 -26.58
C THR A 323 -1.20 5.16 -25.63
N THR A 324 -1.05 4.73 -24.37
CA THR A 324 -2.06 4.88 -23.33
C THR A 324 -1.97 6.27 -22.72
N TRP A 325 -0.80 6.68 -22.22
CA TRP A 325 -0.66 7.97 -21.55
C TRP A 325 -0.66 9.16 -22.52
N SER A 326 -0.32 8.97 -23.81
CA SER A 326 -0.44 10.06 -24.81
C SER A 326 -1.89 10.51 -25.05
N LYS A 327 -2.88 9.67 -24.71
CA LYS A 327 -4.31 10.05 -24.79
C LYS A 327 -4.73 11.07 -23.75
N ASP A 328 -4.06 11.09 -22.59
CA ASP A 328 -4.21 12.11 -21.55
C ASP A 328 -2.85 12.70 -21.17
N LYS A 329 -2.10 13.14 -22.20
CA LYS A 329 -0.75 13.66 -21.99
C LYS A 329 -0.72 14.79 -20.96
N LYS A 330 -1.72 15.68 -21.00
CA LYS A 330 -1.83 16.82 -20.07
C LYS A 330 -2.08 16.38 -18.64
N GLY A 331 -2.92 15.36 -18.40
CA GLY A 331 -3.14 14.82 -17.05
C GLY A 331 -1.90 14.13 -16.50
N VAL A 332 -1.19 13.38 -17.35
CA VAL A 332 0.05 12.71 -16.97
C VAL A 332 1.18 13.72 -16.70
N GLU A 333 1.28 14.78 -17.52
CA GLU A 333 2.19 15.92 -17.29
C GLU A 333 1.84 16.64 -15.98
N ALA A 334 0.56 16.93 -15.71
CA ALA A 334 0.13 17.52 -14.44
C ALA A 334 0.43 16.62 -13.23
N SER A 335 0.25 15.30 -13.38
CA SER A 335 0.62 14.32 -12.34
C SER A 335 2.13 14.33 -12.09
N SER A 336 2.92 14.50 -13.14
CA SER A 336 4.38 14.67 -13.03
C SER A 336 4.75 15.94 -12.30
N ASP A 337 4.09 17.06 -12.61
CA ASP A 337 4.33 18.33 -11.91
C ASP A 337 3.96 18.21 -10.43
N LEU A 338 2.90 17.49 -10.09
CA LEU A 338 2.48 17.26 -8.70
C LEU A 338 3.47 16.38 -7.93
N LEU A 339 3.97 15.31 -8.54
CA LEU A 339 4.99 14.47 -7.91
C LEU A 339 6.29 15.22 -7.72
N LEU A 340 6.69 16.05 -8.68
CA LEU A 340 7.85 16.92 -8.56
C LEU A 340 7.67 17.97 -7.46
N GLU A 341 6.49 18.59 -7.36
CA GLU A 341 6.13 19.52 -6.29
C GLU A 341 6.18 18.81 -4.93
N ALA A 342 5.60 17.61 -4.83
CA ALA A 342 5.61 16.81 -3.61
C ALA A 342 7.04 16.39 -3.18
N SER A 343 7.89 15.97 -4.12
CA SER A 343 9.31 15.66 -3.85
C SER A 343 10.05 16.91 -3.35
N LYS A 344 9.86 18.07 -3.98
CA LYS A 344 10.46 19.34 -3.55
C LYS A 344 9.98 19.76 -2.16
N THR A 345 8.68 19.72 -1.91
CA THR A 345 8.11 20.04 -0.61
C THR A 345 8.61 19.08 0.46
N PHE A 346 8.67 17.77 0.17
CA PHE A 346 9.22 16.79 1.10
C PHE A 346 10.67 17.10 1.43
N ARG A 347 11.50 17.36 0.41
CA ARG A 347 12.89 17.76 0.54
C ARG A 347 13.00 19.01 1.42
N GLU A 348 12.25 20.07 1.14
CA GLU A 348 12.34 21.32 1.90
C GLU A 348 11.84 21.20 3.34
N GLU A 349 10.70 20.55 3.58
CA GLU A 349 10.08 20.45 4.90
C GLU A 349 10.88 19.51 5.81
N ARG A 350 11.13 18.28 5.37
CA ARG A 350 11.73 17.24 6.22
C ARG A 350 13.22 17.45 6.45
N ILE A 351 13.94 17.96 5.45
CA ILE A 351 15.34 18.33 5.63
C ILE A 351 15.45 19.55 6.53
N ARG A 352 14.49 20.47 6.61
CA ARG A 352 14.58 21.61 7.54
C ARG A 352 14.14 21.26 8.96
N SER A 353 13.16 20.36 9.14
CA SER A 353 12.52 20.14 10.43
C SER A 353 13.11 19.00 11.26
N GLU A 354 13.70 17.98 10.64
CA GLU A 354 14.05 16.71 11.31
C GLU A 354 15.43 16.19 10.90
N ASN A 355 15.95 15.23 11.68
CA ASN A 355 17.07 14.39 11.25
C ASN A 355 16.56 13.34 10.25
N LEU A 356 17.37 13.00 9.25
CA LEU A 356 17.00 12.02 8.25
C LEU A 356 17.13 10.60 8.83
N THR A 357 16.00 9.99 9.16
CA THR A 357 15.90 8.59 9.58
C THR A 357 15.74 7.68 8.36
N GLU A 358 15.97 6.37 8.52
CA GLU A 358 15.72 5.40 7.45
C GLU A 358 14.26 5.42 6.97
N GLU A 359 13.30 5.56 7.90
CA GLU A 359 11.87 5.64 7.56
C GLU A 359 11.54 6.86 6.69
N ASN A 360 12.07 8.02 7.04
CA ASN A 360 11.88 9.23 6.25
C ASN A 360 12.63 9.15 4.91
N TYR A 361 13.82 8.55 4.88
CA TYR A 361 14.56 8.33 3.63
C TYR A 361 13.80 7.39 2.69
N LEU A 362 13.17 6.33 3.21
CA LEU A 362 12.32 5.43 2.42
C LEU A 362 11.15 6.16 1.75
N ALA A 363 10.48 7.05 2.49
CA ALA A 363 9.39 7.85 1.93
C ALA A 363 9.91 8.80 0.84
N TRP A 364 11.10 9.37 1.04
CA TRP A 364 11.75 10.22 0.05
C TRP A 364 12.14 9.45 -1.22
N GLU A 365 12.79 8.29 -1.05
CA GLU A 365 13.22 7.39 -2.12
C GLU A 365 12.01 6.95 -2.98
N ASP A 366 10.87 6.63 -2.36
CA ASP A 366 9.63 6.25 -3.05
C ASP A 366 9.09 7.42 -3.90
N LEU A 367 9.03 8.64 -3.34
CA LEU A 367 8.57 9.83 -4.06
C LEU A 367 9.47 10.17 -5.26
N GLU A 368 10.79 10.15 -5.06
CA GLU A 368 11.78 10.43 -6.10
C GLU A 368 11.75 9.37 -7.22
N ASN A 369 11.55 8.11 -6.86
CA ASN A 369 11.37 7.04 -7.85
C ASN A 369 10.15 7.29 -8.73
N ARG A 370 9.01 7.62 -8.13
CA ARG A 370 7.76 7.87 -8.87
C ARG A 370 7.87 9.09 -9.79
N ASP A 371 8.47 10.17 -9.31
CA ASP A 371 8.77 11.35 -10.14
C ASP A 371 9.69 10.97 -11.30
N TRP A 372 10.81 10.30 -11.02
CA TRP A 372 11.79 9.93 -12.03
C TRP A 372 11.21 9.01 -13.11
N GLU A 373 10.47 7.98 -12.72
CA GLU A 373 9.83 7.02 -13.65
C GLU A 373 8.87 7.77 -14.58
N LEU A 374 8.04 8.65 -14.03
CA LEU A 374 7.05 9.42 -14.78
C LEU A 374 7.71 10.41 -15.75
N ARG A 375 8.67 11.22 -15.27
CA ARG A 375 9.39 12.19 -16.12
C ARG A 375 10.22 11.51 -17.20
N THR A 376 10.89 10.41 -16.87
CA THR A 376 11.70 9.64 -17.83
C THR A 376 10.81 8.98 -18.86
N GLY A 377 9.69 8.39 -18.45
CA GLY A 377 8.67 7.84 -19.35
C GLY A 377 8.13 8.87 -20.34
N LEU A 378 7.74 10.04 -19.84
CA LEU A 378 7.22 11.14 -20.65
C LEU A 378 8.26 11.70 -21.63
N SER A 379 9.48 11.96 -21.16
CA SER A 379 10.53 12.58 -21.97
C SER A 379 11.09 11.64 -23.03
N ARG A 380 11.26 10.35 -22.72
CA ARG A 380 11.80 9.34 -23.64
C ARG A 380 10.73 8.64 -24.48
N GLY A 381 9.45 8.86 -24.18
CA GLY A 381 8.36 8.19 -24.89
C GLY A 381 8.31 6.69 -24.62
N ILE A 382 8.65 6.25 -23.40
CA ILE A 382 8.66 4.83 -23.00
C ILE A 382 7.51 4.51 -22.03
N SER A 383 7.28 3.23 -21.79
CA SER A 383 6.27 2.77 -20.83
C SER A 383 6.63 3.21 -19.41
N ILE A 384 5.62 3.55 -18.62
CA ILE A 384 5.74 3.98 -17.22
C ILE A 384 5.22 2.85 -16.32
N ARG A 385 6.03 2.39 -15.38
CA ARG A 385 5.57 1.47 -14.33
C ARG A 385 4.70 2.22 -13.32
N ASN A 386 3.59 1.60 -12.91
CA ASN A 386 2.71 2.19 -11.91
C ASN A 386 2.25 1.13 -10.90
N THR A 387 2.47 1.40 -9.62
CA THR A 387 1.95 0.61 -8.49
C THR A 387 1.52 1.53 -7.37
N PHE A 388 0.53 1.10 -6.60
CA PHE A 388 0.09 1.77 -5.38
C PHE A 388 0.81 1.28 -4.12
N ASP A 389 1.61 0.21 -4.25
CA ASP A 389 2.41 -0.36 -3.18
C ASP A 389 3.62 0.53 -2.88
N ARG A 390 4.11 0.44 -1.64
CA ARG A 390 5.37 1.09 -1.24
C ARG A 390 6.53 0.44 -1.99
N LEU A 391 7.40 1.26 -2.58
CA LEU A 391 8.57 0.77 -3.30
C LEU A 391 9.67 0.32 -2.33
N SER A 392 10.45 -0.67 -2.77
CA SER A 392 11.51 -1.30 -1.98
C SER A 392 12.67 -1.75 -2.89
N PRO A 393 13.94 -1.68 -2.45
CA PRO A 393 15.07 -2.14 -3.23
C PRO A 393 15.13 -3.67 -3.43
N ASP A 394 14.38 -4.19 -4.39
CA ASP A 394 14.22 -5.64 -4.63
C ASP A 394 14.72 -6.14 -6.00
N LEU A 395 15.49 -5.33 -6.74
CA LEU A 395 16.02 -5.69 -8.06
C LEU A 395 16.87 -6.97 -7.99
N SER A 396 16.49 -7.98 -8.76
CA SER A 396 17.09 -9.31 -8.65
C SER A 396 18.35 -9.43 -9.52
N GLY A 397 19.42 -9.99 -8.95
CA GLY A 397 20.67 -10.30 -9.65
C GLY A 397 20.89 -11.80 -9.80
N ASN A 398 21.65 -12.21 -10.82
CA ASN A 398 21.95 -13.62 -11.04
C ASN A 398 23.16 -14.07 -10.22
N PHE A 399 23.00 -15.13 -9.43
CA PHE A 399 24.07 -15.81 -8.72
C PHE A 399 24.26 -17.21 -9.32
N VAL A 400 25.47 -17.53 -9.78
CA VAL A 400 25.77 -18.85 -10.38
C VAL A 400 25.90 -19.89 -9.27
N PHE A 401 24.99 -20.87 -9.23
CA PHE A 401 25.03 -21.94 -8.24
C PHE A 401 26.06 -23.01 -8.61
N SER A 402 27.22 -22.98 -7.95
CA SER A 402 28.35 -23.89 -8.21
C SER A 402 28.49 -25.04 -7.19
N PHE A 403 27.45 -25.33 -6.40
CA PHE A 403 27.49 -26.36 -5.36
C PHE A 403 26.87 -27.68 -5.84
N PRO A 404 27.17 -28.82 -5.20
CA PRO A 404 26.56 -30.10 -5.52
C PRO A 404 25.02 -30.03 -5.48
N THR A 405 24.39 -30.55 -6.53
CA THR A 405 22.94 -30.70 -6.63
C THR A 405 22.60 -32.19 -6.77
N PRO A 406 21.37 -32.61 -6.43
CA PRO A 406 20.87 -33.93 -6.80
C PRO A 406 20.89 -34.15 -8.33
N GLU A 407 20.64 -35.39 -8.74
CA GLU A 407 20.44 -35.73 -10.16
C GLU A 407 19.25 -34.96 -10.75
N SER A 408 19.32 -34.69 -12.05
CA SER A 408 18.34 -33.82 -12.74
C SER A 408 16.91 -34.35 -12.63
N GLU A 409 16.77 -35.68 -12.68
CA GLU A 409 15.53 -36.42 -12.55
C GLU A 409 14.88 -36.18 -11.18
N ILE A 410 15.67 -36.18 -10.11
CA ILE A 410 15.20 -35.91 -8.74
C ILE A 410 14.74 -34.45 -8.61
N ILE A 411 15.49 -33.51 -9.19
CA ILE A 411 15.12 -32.09 -9.19
C ILE A 411 13.82 -31.87 -9.95
N SER A 412 13.62 -32.58 -11.07
CA SER A 412 12.37 -32.55 -11.83
C SER A 412 11.18 -33.11 -11.04
N GLU A 413 11.38 -34.18 -10.26
CA GLU A 413 10.36 -34.72 -9.36
C GLU A 413 9.99 -33.70 -8.28
N TYR A 414 10.98 -33.08 -7.64
CA TYR A 414 10.80 -32.05 -6.63
C TYR A 414 10.08 -30.83 -7.18
N LEU A 415 10.44 -30.40 -8.39
CA LEU A 415 9.78 -29.30 -9.07
C LEU A 415 8.30 -29.61 -9.33
N THR A 416 8.01 -30.79 -9.87
CA THR A 416 6.63 -31.24 -10.14
C THR A 416 5.79 -31.27 -8.86
N ARG A 417 6.39 -31.74 -7.75
CA ARG A 417 5.75 -31.73 -6.43
C ARG A 417 5.45 -30.31 -5.95
N SER A 418 6.42 -29.40 -6.01
CA SER A 418 6.24 -28.01 -5.58
C SER A 418 5.25 -27.24 -6.44
N GLU A 419 5.20 -27.50 -7.75
CA GLU A 419 4.20 -26.89 -8.65
C GLU A 419 2.78 -27.37 -8.31
N LYS A 420 2.61 -28.66 -8.00
CA LYS A 420 1.32 -29.20 -7.56
C LYS A 420 0.88 -28.59 -6.23
N GLU A 421 1.79 -28.42 -5.28
CA GLU A 421 1.52 -27.78 -3.99
C GLU A 421 1.13 -26.31 -4.18
N GLU A 422 1.87 -25.56 -5.01
CA GLU A 422 1.56 -24.16 -5.33
C GLU A 422 0.15 -24.02 -5.92
N PHE A 423 -0.16 -24.84 -6.93
CA PHE A 423 -1.46 -24.84 -7.57
C PHE A 423 -2.59 -25.14 -6.58
N THR A 424 -2.41 -26.20 -5.77
CA THR A 424 -3.42 -26.62 -4.79
C THR A 424 -3.63 -25.56 -3.71
N TYR A 425 -2.54 -24.98 -3.20
CA TYR A 425 -2.62 -23.95 -2.17
C TYR A 425 -3.26 -22.66 -2.70
N TYR A 426 -2.89 -22.25 -3.92
CA TYR A 426 -3.47 -21.07 -4.55
C TYR A 426 -4.97 -21.25 -4.85
N ASP A 427 -5.39 -22.43 -5.33
CA ASP A 427 -6.80 -22.73 -5.57
C ASP A 427 -7.62 -22.70 -4.26
N ASN A 428 -7.08 -23.28 -3.17
CA ASN A 428 -7.69 -23.19 -1.85
C ASN A 428 -7.83 -21.73 -1.37
N LEU A 429 -6.83 -20.88 -1.61
CA LEU A 429 -6.91 -19.45 -1.30
C LEU A 429 -8.00 -18.74 -2.09
N LYS A 430 -8.10 -19.00 -3.39
CA LYS A 430 -9.14 -18.44 -4.26
C LYS A 430 -10.54 -18.86 -3.81
N GLN A 431 -10.71 -20.13 -3.47
CA GLN A 431 -11.99 -20.64 -3.00
C GLN A 431 -12.37 -20.03 -1.65
N PHE A 432 -11.41 -19.94 -0.73
CA PHE A 432 -11.65 -19.43 0.62
C PHE A 432 -11.89 -17.91 0.65
N TYR A 433 -11.04 -17.14 -0.03
CA TYR A 433 -11.14 -15.69 -0.16
C TYR A 433 -11.88 -15.28 -1.45
N THR A 434 -12.90 -16.03 -1.83
CA THR A 434 -13.71 -15.72 -3.00
C THR A 434 -14.54 -14.45 -2.79
N PHE A 435 -14.88 -13.74 -3.88
CA PHE A 435 -15.87 -12.67 -3.88
C PHE A 435 -17.19 -13.18 -4.47
N LYS A 436 -18.29 -12.97 -3.75
CA LYS A 436 -19.66 -13.25 -4.20
C LYS A 436 -20.54 -12.05 -3.92
N LEU A 437 -21.15 -11.49 -4.95
CA LEU A 437 -21.90 -10.22 -4.86
C LEU A 437 -22.94 -10.19 -3.74
N ILE A 438 -23.62 -11.30 -3.46
CA ILE A 438 -24.69 -11.38 -2.46
C ILE A 438 -24.17 -11.88 -1.11
N THR A 439 -23.39 -12.96 -1.10
CA THR A 439 -23.06 -13.69 0.14
C THR A 439 -21.66 -13.40 0.68
N LYS A 440 -20.78 -12.77 -0.11
CA LYS A 440 -19.39 -12.53 0.27
C LYS A 440 -18.82 -11.30 -0.43
N ASN A 441 -19.19 -10.13 0.07
CA ASN A 441 -18.80 -8.82 -0.46
C ASN A 441 -18.26 -7.93 0.67
N CYS A 442 -17.95 -6.66 0.36
CA CYS A 442 -17.36 -5.73 1.34
C CYS A 442 -18.21 -5.51 2.59
N THR A 443 -19.53 -5.53 2.44
CA THR A 443 -20.50 -5.27 3.50
C THR A 443 -20.76 -6.54 4.31
N SER A 444 -20.97 -7.67 3.64
CA SER A 444 -21.22 -8.93 4.34
C SER A 444 -20.00 -9.36 5.16
N GLU A 445 -18.78 -9.22 4.63
CA GLU A 445 -17.57 -9.56 5.38
C GLU A 445 -17.37 -8.66 6.61
N ILE A 446 -17.80 -7.39 6.57
CA ILE A 446 -17.75 -6.52 7.77
C ILE A 446 -18.68 -7.07 8.86
N PHE A 447 -19.94 -7.37 8.53
CA PHE A 447 -20.89 -7.90 9.51
C PHE A 447 -20.50 -9.30 10.00
N ASP A 448 -20.10 -10.20 9.10
CA ASP A 448 -19.63 -11.55 9.44
C ASP A 448 -18.40 -11.47 10.37
N SER A 449 -17.48 -10.54 10.10
CA SER A 449 -16.32 -10.31 10.96
C SER A 449 -16.74 -9.77 12.34
N LEU A 450 -17.65 -8.80 12.40
CA LEU A 450 -18.16 -8.27 13.67
C LEU A 450 -18.85 -9.35 14.52
N GLU A 451 -19.62 -10.26 13.91
CA GLU A 451 -20.25 -11.39 14.60
C GLU A 451 -19.25 -12.45 15.08
N ILE A 452 -18.11 -12.60 14.40
CA ILE A 452 -17.03 -13.48 14.87
C ILE A 452 -16.28 -12.85 16.05
N ILE A 453 -16.11 -11.52 16.03
CA ILE A 453 -15.32 -10.78 17.03
C ILE A 453 -16.13 -10.53 18.31
N LEU A 454 -17.41 -10.19 18.16
CA LEU A 454 -18.35 -9.92 19.24
C LEU A 454 -19.33 -11.09 19.34
N ASN A 455 -19.48 -11.68 20.52
CA ASN A 455 -20.58 -12.62 20.71
C ASN A 455 -21.94 -11.89 20.63
N GLU A 456 -23.03 -12.62 20.45
CA GLU A 456 -24.38 -12.05 20.23
C GLU A 456 -24.76 -10.98 21.28
N LYS A 457 -24.48 -11.23 22.56
CA LYS A 457 -24.78 -10.27 23.64
C LYS A 457 -23.89 -9.04 23.60
N GLU A 458 -22.60 -9.22 23.32
CA GLU A 458 -21.66 -8.12 23.16
C GLU A 458 -22.02 -7.24 21.97
N TYR A 459 -22.41 -7.84 20.85
CA TYR A 459 -22.85 -7.11 19.66
C TYR A 459 -24.03 -6.19 19.99
N GLU A 460 -25.05 -6.72 20.68
CA GLU A 460 -26.24 -5.95 21.05
C GLU A 460 -25.95 -4.79 21.99
N VAL A 461 -25.05 -5.00 22.96
CA VAL A 461 -24.66 -3.98 23.94
C VAL A 461 -23.77 -2.91 23.31
N VAL A 462 -22.81 -3.31 22.46
CA VAL A 462 -21.78 -2.42 21.92
C VAL A 462 -22.30 -1.63 20.71
N LEU A 463 -22.93 -2.32 19.76
CA LEU A 463 -23.35 -1.72 18.48
C LEU A 463 -24.84 -1.40 18.46
N GLY A 464 -25.67 -2.28 18.99
CA GLY A 464 -27.13 -2.20 18.92
C GLY A 464 -27.73 -3.45 18.26
N LYS A 465 -28.93 -3.36 17.69
CA LYS A 465 -29.61 -4.56 17.14
C LYS A 465 -28.78 -5.20 16.03
N ARG A 466 -28.74 -6.54 16.04
CA ARG A 466 -28.04 -7.35 15.05
C ARG A 466 -28.51 -7.05 13.61
N ILE A 467 -27.57 -7.02 12.68
CA ILE A 467 -27.81 -6.85 11.25
C ILE A 467 -27.23 -8.07 10.54
N ASP A 468 -28.10 -8.87 9.92
CA ASP A 468 -27.69 -10.05 9.17
C ASP A 468 -27.80 -9.78 7.65
N PRO A 469 -26.65 -9.71 6.93
CA PRO A 469 -26.60 -9.49 5.49
C PRO A 469 -27.06 -10.70 4.67
N HIS A 470 -27.15 -11.90 5.25
CA HIS A 470 -27.51 -13.13 4.53
C HIS A 470 -29.02 -13.39 4.51
N SER A 471 -29.77 -12.85 5.48
CA SER A 471 -31.22 -12.95 5.55
C SER A 471 -31.97 -11.69 5.11
N SER A 472 -31.24 -10.64 4.71
CA SER A 472 -31.82 -9.36 4.30
C SER A 472 -31.07 -8.73 3.13
N LEU A 473 -31.56 -7.58 2.62
CA LEU A 473 -30.87 -6.84 1.56
C LEU A 473 -29.68 -5.99 2.07
N THR A 474 -29.29 -6.14 3.34
CA THR A 474 -28.15 -5.39 3.92
C THR A 474 -26.79 -5.89 3.44
N PHE A 475 -26.71 -6.89 2.56
CA PHE A 475 -25.50 -7.10 1.75
C PHE A 475 -25.26 -5.96 0.76
N ILE A 476 -26.27 -5.11 0.49
CA ILE A 476 -26.16 -3.92 -0.36
C ILE A 476 -25.70 -2.72 0.51
N PRO A 477 -24.55 -2.10 0.20
CA PRO A 477 -23.93 -1.07 1.04
C PRO A 477 -24.85 0.08 1.51
N PHE A 478 -25.71 0.62 0.65
CA PHE A 478 -26.60 1.72 1.05
C PHE A 478 -27.72 1.26 1.98
N ILE A 479 -28.26 0.06 1.77
CA ILE A 479 -29.28 -0.54 2.65
C ILE A 479 -28.66 -0.90 4.00
N ALA A 480 -27.40 -1.35 3.99
CA ALA A 480 -26.64 -1.56 5.23
C ALA A 480 -26.48 -0.27 6.02
N TYR A 481 -26.13 0.83 5.36
CA TYR A 481 -26.05 2.15 6.00
C TYR A 481 -27.37 2.56 6.64
N ASP A 482 -28.46 2.50 5.87
CA ASP A 482 -29.79 2.83 6.39
C ASP A 482 -30.16 1.92 7.58
N SER A 483 -29.92 0.61 7.47
CA SER A 483 -30.15 -0.33 8.57
C SER A 483 -29.27 -0.05 9.78
N ILE A 484 -28.04 0.45 9.62
CA ILE A 484 -27.15 0.84 10.73
C ILE A 484 -27.71 2.06 11.43
N THR A 485 -28.14 3.09 10.69
CA THR A 485 -28.73 4.30 11.28
C THR A 485 -29.99 4.00 12.10
N GLU A 486 -30.76 2.98 11.72
CA GLU A 486 -31.97 2.56 12.45
C GLU A 486 -31.70 1.62 13.63
N LYS A 487 -30.71 0.73 13.51
CA LYS A 487 -30.52 -0.40 14.44
C LYS A 487 -29.35 -0.24 15.39
N TRP A 488 -28.32 0.50 15.00
CA TRP A 488 -27.16 0.76 15.85
C TRP A 488 -27.30 2.05 16.66
N ASN A 489 -26.48 2.20 17.68
CA ASN A 489 -26.43 3.36 18.56
C ASN A 489 -25.66 4.54 17.91
N VAL A 490 -26.08 4.96 16.72
CA VAL A 490 -25.47 6.07 15.97
C VAL A 490 -25.67 7.40 16.73
N LYS A 491 -24.59 8.17 16.87
CA LYS A 491 -24.58 9.49 17.52
C LYS A 491 -24.58 10.65 16.54
N GLU A 492 -23.89 10.48 15.43
CA GLU A 492 -23.68 11.52 14.44
C GLU A 492 -23.65 10.89 13.05
N GLU A 493 -24.26 11.57 12.10
CA GLU A 493 -24.14 11.25 10.67
C GLU A 493 -23.42 12.41 9.98
N THR A 494 -22.40 12.09 9.20
CA THR A 494 -21.67 13.09 8.41
C THR A 494 -21.64 12.68 6.94
N ILE A 495 -21.60 13.67 6.06
CA ILE A 495 -21.52 13.46 4.61
C ILE A 495 -20.23 14.09 4.12
N GLU A 496 -19.43 13.30 3.42
CA GLU A 496 -18.25 13.76 2.71
C GLU A 496 -18.55 13.79 1.21
N LEU A 497 -18.64 15.01 0.68
CA LEU A 497 -19.02 15.22 -0.70
C LEU A 497 -17.96 14.69 -1.67
N SER A 498 -18.43 14.30 -2.85
CA SER A 498 -17.53 13.96 -3.95
C SER A 498 -16.87 15.21 -4.50
N HIS A 499 -15.74 15.07 -5.18
CA HIS A 499 -14.99 16.19 -5.77
C HIS A 499 -15.89 17.13 -6.59
N ARG A 500 -16.71 16.57 -7.47
CA ARG A 500 -17.61 17.33 -8.33
C ARG A 500 -18.67 18.08 -7.52
N LYS A 501 -19.29 17.45 -6.53
CA LYS A 501 -20.31 18.10 -5.68
C LYS A 501 -19.73 19.25 -4.89
N LEU A 502 -18.54 19.07 -4.31
CA LEU A 502 -17.84 20.13 -3.60
C LEU A 502 -17.50 21.31 -4.53
N ALA A 503 -17.06 21.02 -5.76
CA ALA A 503 -16.79 22.06 -6.76
C ALA A 503 -18.09 22.77 -7.22
N LEU A 504 -19.18 22.03 -7.38
CA LEU A 504 -20.50 22.58 -7.73
C LEU A 504 -21.03 23.52 -6.65
N GLU A 505 -20.92 23.17 -5.36
CA GLU A 505 -21.33 24.04 -4.26
C GLU A 505 -20.60 25.39 -4.32
N LYS A 506 -19.27 25.38 -4.49
CA LYS A 506 -18.47 26.61 -4.66
C LYS A 506 -18.90 27.44 -5.87
N LEU A 507 -19.27 26.80 -6.99
CA LEU A 507 -19.78 27.50 -8.17
C LEU A 507 -21.20 28.06 -7.96
N TYR A 508 -22.06 27.36 -7.23
CA TYR A 508 -23.42 27.81 -6.91
C TYR A 508 -23.43 28.98 -5.92
N GLU A 509 -22.42 29.07 -5.05
CA GLU A 509 -22.22 30.22 -4.16
C GLU A 509 -21.76 31.47 -4.91
N SER A 510 -20.91 31.29 -5.94
CA SER A 510 -20.27 32.39 -6.66
C SER A 510 -20.99 32.83 -7.94
N ASN A 511 -21.92 32.03 -8.47
CA ASN A 511 -22.56 32.27 -9.77
C ASN A 511 -24.09 32.06 -9.77
N SER A 512 -24.74 32.47 -10.86
CA SER A 512 -26.18 32.24 -11.05
C SER A 512 -26.50 30.75 -11.16
N LYS A 513 -27.35 30.25 -10.24
CA LYS A 513 -27.68 28.82 -10.10
C LYS A 513 -28.12 28.15 -11.39
N TRP A 514 -29.02 28.76 -12.15
CA TRP A 514 -29.53 28.15 -13.39
C TRP A 514 -28.47 28.09 -14.50
N LYS A 515 -27.60 29.11 -14.61
CA LYS A 515 -26.50 29.12 -15.59
C LYS A 515 -25.46 28.06 -15.24
N THR A 516 -25.08 27.98 -13.97
CA THR A 516 -24.17 26.95 -13.46
C THR A 516 -24.74 25.56 -13.72
N TYR A 517 -26.02 25.34 -13.43
CA TYR A 517 -26.69 24.07 -13.69
C TYR A 517 -26.64 23.67 -15.16
N LEU A 518 -27.06 24.55 -16.07
CA LEU A 518 -27.04 24.25 -17.51
C LEU A 518 -25.62 23.94 -18.00
N LYS A 519 -24.63 24.72 -17.55
CA LYS A 519 -23.23 24.54 -17.92
C LYS A 519 -22.64 23.25 -17.36
N GLU A 520 -22.90 22.92 -16.10
CA GLU A 520 -22.23 21.80 -15.44
C GLU A 520 -23.00 20.48 -15.54
N SER A 521 -24.26 20.47 -15.95
CA SER A 521 -25.10 19.26 -16.05
C SER A 521 -24.63 18.19 -17.04
N ASN A 522 -23.77 18.53 -18.00
CA ASN A 522 -23.35 17.63 -19.07
C ASN A 522 -21.83 17.68 -19.33
N VAL A 523 -21.30 16.60 -19.91
CA VAL A 523 -19.85 16.44 -20.16
C VAL A 523 -19.29 17.40 -21.20
N PHE A 524 -20.14 18.02 -22.05
CA PHE A 524 -19.69 18.87 -23.15
C PHE A 524 -19.40 20.31 -22.71
N SER A 525 -20.18 20.84 -21.77
CA SER A 525 -20.03 22.21 -21.27
C SER A 525 -19.46 22.31 -19.86
N SER A 526 -19.33 21.20 -19.14
CA SER A 526 -18.82 21.20 -17.77
C SER A 526 -17.41 21.79 -17.71
N SER A 527 -17.21 22.75 -16.81
CA SER A 527 -15.88 23.28 -16.49
C SER A 527 -15.18 22.50 -15.38
N ILE A 528 -15.93 21.69 -14.62
CA ILE A 528 -15.39 20.81 -13.58
C ILE A 528 -14.81 19.52 -14.20
N TYR A 529 -15.59 18.84 -15.05
CA TYR A 529 -15.20 17.53 -15.59
C TYR A 529 -14.36 17.66 -16.85
N ARG A 530 -13.35 16.77 -16.96
CA ARG A 530 -12.60 16.52 -18.19
C ARG A 530 -12.79 15.07 -18.57
N ALA A 531 -13.02 14.80 -19.86
CA ALA A 531 -13.26 13.47 -20.35
C ALA A 531 -12.10 12.52 -20.00
N ASN A 532 -12.41 11.44 -19.28
CA ASN A 532 -11.46 10.39 -18.95
C ASN A 532 -11.69 9.16 -19.86
N PRO A 533 -10.68 8.64 -20.57
CA PRO A 533 -10.78 7.42 -21.36
C PRO A 533 -11.24 6.17 -20.61
N ASP A 534 -11.05 6.12 -19.29
CA ASP A 534 -11.46 5.01 -18.43
C ASP A 534 -12.94 5.10 -18.03
N ASP A 535 -13.55 6.27 -18.16
CA ASP A 535 -14.98 6.43 -17.98
C ASP A 535 -15.73 5.87 -19.20
N SER A 536 -16.75 5.06 -18.95
CA SER A 536 -17.74 4.73 -19.97
C SER A 536 -18.40 6.00 -20.51
N SER A 537 -18.68 6.11 -21.81
CA SER A 537 -19.19 7.36 -22.41
C SER A 537 -20.59 7.71 -21.90
N PHE A 538 -20.89 8.98 -21.60
CA PHE A 538 -22.22 9.48 -21.21
C PHE A 538 -22.36 10.96 -21.57
N VAL A 539 -23.58 11.50 -21.46
CA VAL A 539 -23.89 12.91 -21.76
C VAL A 539 -24.13 13.70 -20.48
N PHE A 540 -25.07 13.25 -19.65
CA PHE A 540 -25.51 13.97 -18.46
C PHE A 540 -25.01 13.31 -17.18
N PHE A 541 -24.54 14.13 -16.25
CA PHE A 541 -24.24 13.68 -14.90
C PHE A 541 -25.55 13.44 -14.14
N THR A 542 -25.59 12.38 -13.34
CA THR A 542 -26.78 12.02 -12.55
C THR A 542 -26.61 12.27 -11.06
N ASP A 543 -25.52 12.92 -10.67
CA ASP A 543 -25.05 12.93 -9.28
C ASP A 543 -25.68 13.98 -8.39
N ASP A 544 -26.16 15.07 -8.98
CA ASP A 544 -26.76 16.23 -8.35
C ASP A 544 -28.27 16.37 -8.63
N VAL A 545 -28.85 15.47 -9.43
CA VAL A 545 -30.28 15.50 -9.80
C VAL A 545 -31.00 14.22 -9.40
N ILE A 546 -32.18 14.37 -8.77
CA ILE A 546 -33.05 13.24 -8.39
C ILE A 546 -34.23 13.12 -9.36
N LEU A 547 -35.00 14.18 -9.54
CA LEU A 547 -36.25 14.14 -10.32
C LEU A 547 -36.03 13.96 -11.83
N LEU A 548 -35.01 14.61 -12.39
CA LEU A 548 -34.68 14.52 -13.82
C LEU A 548 -33.78 13.32 -14.14
N ARG A 549 -33.39 12.53 -13.14
CA ARG A 549 -32.48 11.39 -13.32
C ARG A 549 -32.97 10.36 -14.35
N PRO A 550 -34.26 9.96 -14.38
CA PRO A 550 -34.74 9.04 -15.41
C PRO A 550 -34.61 9.61 -16.83
N VAL A 551 -34.85 10.92 -17.00
CA VAL A 551 -34.71 11.60 -18.30
C VAL A 551 -33.24 11.62 -18.73
N TYR A 552 -32.32 11.92 -17.81
CA TYR A 552 -30.89 11.88 -18.08
C TYR A 552 -30.41 10.46 -18.40
N GLY A 553 -30.93 9.47 -17.67
CA GLY A 553 -30.69 8.05 -17.93
C GLY A 553 -31.13 7.62 -19.33
N ILE A 554 -32.30 8.07 -19.81
CA ILE A 554 -32.77 7.81 -21.19
C ILE A 554 -31.81 8.41 -22.22
N VAL A 555 -31.36 9.64 -22.01
CA VAL A 555 -30.41 10.28 -22.94
C VAL A 555 -29.06 9.56 -22.93
N ASN A 556 -28.54 9.22 -21.75
CA ASN A 556 -27.29 8.46 -21.62
C ASN A 556 -27.40 7.07 -22.25
N LEU A 557 -28.54 6.39 -22.11
CA LEU A 557 -28.84 5.12 -22.76
C LEU A 557 -28.85 5.26 -24.28
N GLY A 558 -29.56 6.26 -24.81
CA GLY A 558 -29.58 6.55 -26.25
C GLY A 558 -28.18 6.85 -26.80
N TRP A 559 -27.38 7.59 -26.05
CA TRP A 559 -25.97 7.85 -26.38
C TRP A 559 -25.11 6.58 -26.37
N GLY A 560 -25.34 5.69 -25.41
CA GLY A 560 -24.69 4.38 -25.33
C GLY A 560 -25.03 3.50 -26.54
N ILE A 561 -26.31 3.41 -26.90
CA ILE A 561 -26.79 2.66 -28.08
C ILE A 561 -26.19 3.25 -29.36
N GLY A 562 -26.18 4.57 -29.51
CA GLY A 562 -25.58 5.23 -30.67
C GLY A 562 -24.09 4.93 -30.80
N ASN A 563 -23.33 4.98 -29.71
CA ASN A 563 -21.92 4.62 -29.72
C ASN A 563 -21.67 3.14 -29.98
N PHE A 564 -22.53 2.25 -29.46
CA PHE A 564 -22.46 0.83 -29.76
C PHE A 564 -22.70 0.56 -31.26
N ALA A 565 -23.75 1.15 -31.84
CA ALA A 565 -24.09 1.00 -33.25
C ALA A 565 -22.97 1.54 -34.16
N LEU A 566 -22.46 2.75 -33.89
CA LEU A 566 -21.31 3.29 -34.61
C LEU A 566 -20.05 2.44 -34.39
N GLY A 567 -19.88 1.89 -33.20
CA GLY A 567 -18.79 0.99 -32.85
C GLY A 567 -18.77 -0.30 -33.67
N ILE A 568 -19.93 -0.85 -34.04
CA ILE A 568 -20.02 -2.01 -34.95
C ILE A 568 -19.34 -1.68 -36.29
N PHE A 569 -19.60 -0.50 -36.83
CA PHE A 569 -19.01 -0.06 -38.10
C PHE A 569 -17.54 0.37 -37.97
N THR A 570 -17.12 0.90 -36.82
CA THR A 570 -15.71 1.30 -36.57
C THR A 570 -14.84 0.18 -36.01
N SER A 571 -15.43 -0.96 -35.65
CA SER A 571 -14.76 -2.12 -35.04
C SER A 571 -13.49 -2.58 -35.77
N PRO A 572 -13.47 -2.65 -37.12
CA PRO A 572 -12.25 -3.03 -37.85
C PRO A 572 -11.07 -2.09 -37.63
N PHE A 573 -11.34 -0.83 -37.25
CA PHE A 573 -10.34 0.23 -37.08
C PHE A 573 -9.98 0.48 -35.62
N ASP A 574 -10.91 0.26 -34.68
CA ASP A 574 -10.71 0.53 -33.25
C ASP A 574 -10.56 -0.73 -32.38
N LYS A 575 -10.46 -1.91 -33.02
CA LYS A 575 -10.38 -3.22 -32.38
C LYS A 575 -11.55 -3.50 -31.43
N GLY A 576 -12.74 -2.98 -31.76
CA GLY A 576 -13.96 -3.13 -30.97
C GLY A 576 -14.03 -2.26 -29.72
N LYS A 577 -13.08 -1.33 -29.49
CA LYS A 577 -13.07 -0.50 -28.28
C LYS A 577 -14.37 0.30 -28.11
N ARG A 578 -14.92 0.84 -29.19
CA ARG A 578 -16.14 1.63 -29.16
C ARG A 578 -17.39 0.78 -28.90
N ILE A 579 -17.39 -0.47 -29.35
CA ILE A 579 -18.44 -1.45 -29.02
C ILE A 579 -18.45 -1.68 -27.52
N THR A 580 -17.30 -2.02 -26.91
CA THR A 580 -17.18 -2.27 -25.47
C THR A 580 -17.60 -1.06 -24.65
N ASN A 581 -17.17 0.15 -25.06
CA ASN A 581 -17.56 1.39 -24.40
C ASN A 581 -19.06 1.69 -24.53
N GLY A 582 -19.66 1.45 -25.70
CA GLY A 582 -21.10 1.59 -25.92
C GLY A 582 -21.91 0.60 -25.07
N MET A 583 -21.46 -0.65 -25.00
CA MET A 583 -22.10 -1.70 -24.19
C MET A 583 -22.03 -1.39 -22.69
N ASN A 584 -20.86 -0.97 -22.19
CA ASN A 584 -20.71 -0.50 -20.81
C ASN A 584 -21.61 0.71 -20.55
N SER A 585 -21.68 1.63 -21.51
CA SER A 585 -22.55 2.80 -21.39
C SER A 585 -24.03 2.42 -21.26
N VAL A 586 -24.52 1.49 -22.10
CA VAL A 586 -25.88 0.97 -22.00
C VAL A 586 -26.10 0.33 -20.63
N PHE A 587 -25.20 -0.55 -20.21
CA PHE A 587 -25.31 -1.29 -18.95
C PHE A 587 -25.40 -0.35 -17.74
N PHE A 588 -24.54 0.66 -17.66
CA PHE A 588 -24.51 1.60 -16.54
C PHE A 588 -25.64 2.64 -16.54
N SER A 589 -26.35 2.81 -17.66
CA SER A 589 -27.50 3.73 -17.73
C SER A 589 -28.84 3.09 -17.36
N LEU A 590 -28.93 1.75 -17.31
CA LEU A 590 -30.14 1.05 -16.90
C LEU A 590 -30.56 1.37 -15.45
N PRO A 591 -29.66 1.39 -14.45
CA PRO A 591 -30.05 1.72 -13.08
C PRO A 591 -30.51 3.19 -12.91
N GLU A 592 -30.11 4.09 -13.80
CA GLU A 592 -30.50 5.50 -13.77
C GLU A 592 -31.99 5.70 -14.06
N LEU A 593 -32.59 4.79 -14.83
CA LEU A 593 -34.01 4.76 -15.14
C LEU A 593 -34.87 4.50 -13.90
N VAL A 594 -34.31 3.82 -12.89
CA VAL A 594 -34.95 3.47 -11.62
C VAL A 594 -34.33 4.21 -10.43
N PHE A 595 -33.80 5.41 -10.69
CA PHE A 595 -33.25 6.36 -9.71
C PHE A 595 -31.93 5.98 -9.01
N PHE A 596 -31.12 5.04 -9.52
CA PHE A 596 -29.76 4.88 -9.00
C PHE A 596 -28.78 5.85 -9.67
N ASN A 597 -27.89 6.44 -8.86
CA ASN A 597 -26.91 7.42 -9.32
C ASN A 597 -25.59 6.72 -9.65
N ILE A 598 -25.24 6.61 -10.93
CA ILE A 598 -24.06 5.87 -11.39
C ILE A 598 -23.14 6.74 -12.25
N ARG A 599 -23.64 7.64 -13.10
CA ARG A 599 -22.78 8.46 -13.99
C ARG A 599 -22.28 9.72 -13.31
N LYS A 600 -21.07 9.62 -12.77
CA LYS A 600 -20.39 10.71 -12.05
C LYS A 600 -19.07 11.14 -12.71
N GLY A 601 -18.50 10.27 -13.54
CA GLY A 601 -17.14 10.43 -14.06
C GLY A 601 -16.07 10.25 -12.98
N THR A 602 -14.80 10.19 -13.39
CA THR A 602 -13.64 10.10 -12.49
C THR A 602 -12.72 11.31 -12.68
N PHE A 603 -11.90 11.62 -11.66
CA PHE A 603 -11.08 12.83 -11.57
C PHE A 603 -9.63 12.49 -11.23
N PRO A 604 -8.88 11.84 -12.15
CA PRO A 604 -7.49 11.45 -11.91
C PRO A 604 -6.55 12.63 -11.62
N ASN A 605 -6.90 13.82 -12.12
CA ASN A 605 -6.09 15.04 -12.00
C ASN A 605 -6.53 15.95 -10.84
N ALA A 606 -7.50 15.55 -10.02
CA ALA A 606 -7.94 16.33 -8.88
C ALA A 606 -6.92 16.24 -7.74
N LYS A 607 -6.54 17.39 -7.16
CA LYS A 607 -5.67 17.41 -5.99
C LYS A 607 -6.41 16.84 -4.76
N PRO A 608 -5.71 16.17 -3.83
CA PRO A 608 -6.29 15.80 -2.56
C PRO A 608 -6.84 17.03 -1.86
N ASN A 609 -8.04 16.91 -1.30
CA ASN A 609 -8.59 17.95 -0.46
C ASN A 609 -7.88 17.87 0.89
N ARG A 610 -6.66 18.43 0.97
CA ARG A 610 -6.01 18.65 2.27
C ARG A 610 -6.90 19.63 3.01
N SER A 611 -7.80 19.12 3.84
CA SER A 611 -8.39 19.95 4.88
C SER A 611 -7.22 20.61 5.59
N GLU A 612 -7.18 21.94 5.64
CA GLU A 612 -6.29 22.69 6.51
C GLU A 612 -6.61 22.30 7.97
N ARG A 613 -6.23 21.10 8.41
CA ARG A 613 -6.04 20.80 9.81
C ARG A 613 -4.79 21.56 10.20
N LYS A 614 -4.96 22.83 10.55
CA LYS A 614 -4.06 23.47 11.49
C LYS A 614 -3.95 22.52 12.67
N LEU A 615 -2.80 21.86 12.79
CA LEU A 615 -2.33 21.31 14.04
C LEU A 615 -2.24 22.50 15.01
N GLU A 616 -3.35 22.79 15.69
CA GLU A 616 -3.27 23.48 16.96
C GLU A 616 -2.54 22.52 17.90
N PHE A 617 -1.22 22.69 17.96
CA PHE A 617 -0.42 22.19 19.07
C PHE A 617 -1.07 22.71 20.35
N GLN A 618 -1.77 21.84 21.06
CA GLN A 618 -2.09 22.08 22.46
C GLN A 618 -0.75 22.21 23.19
N LYS A 619 -0.52 23.41 23.73
CA LYS A 619 0.59 23.72 24.63
C LYS A 619 0.49 22.94 25.93
#